data_AF-A0A0Q4QFF5-F1
#
_entry.id   AF-A0A0Q4QFF5-F1
#
_cell.length_a   1.000
_cell.length_b   1.000
_cell.length_c   1.000
_cell.angle_alpha   90.00
_cell.angle_beta   90.00
_cell.angle_gamma   90.00
#
_symmetry.space_group_name_H-M   'P 1'
#
loop_
_entity.id
_entity.type
_entity.pdbx_description
1 polymer ?
#
loop_
_entity_poly.entity_id
_entity_poly.type
_entity_poly.pdbx_seq_one_letter_code
_entity_poly.pdbx_strand_id
1 'polypeptide(L)'
;MPSAANIVALWPRWMESAGEMLRMNARVRTRCSGCGTLMRADLHDIVARHGRGHSLVDTLERCRMVECVSATFYLASRTYGGPWTTLLRDPALVAAFEALPPVRTARG
;
A
#
# COMPACT_ATOMS: atom_id res chain seq x y z
N MET A 1 -2.00 -23.55 -27.02
CA MET A 1 -1.56 -22.95 -25.75
C MET A 1 -2.33 -21.66 -25.57
N PRO A 2 -3.21 -21.51 -24.57
CA PRO A 2 -3.82 -20.21 -24.34
C PRO A 2 -2.70 -19.26 -23.91
N SER A 3 -2.45 -18.22 -24.72
CA SER A 3 -1.62 -17.09 -24.35
C SER A 3 -2.11 -16.60 -23.00
N ALA A 4 -1.24 -16.52 -21.99
CA ALA A 4 -1.58 -16.00 -20.67
C ALA A 4 -2.31 -14.67 -20.88
N ALA A 5 -3.62 -14.70 -20.73
CA ALA A 5 -4.43 -13.50 -20.79
C ALA A 5 -3.81 -12.59 -19.73
N ASN A 6 -3.39 -11.39 -20.13
CA ASN A 6 -3.01 -10.33 -19.21
C ASN A 6 -4.23 -10.09 -18.32
N ILE A 7 -4.32 -10.81 -17.20
CA ILE A 7 -5.23 -10.52 -16.11
C ILE A 7 -4.67 -9.23 -15.54
N VAL A 8 -5.06 -8.12 -16.15
CA VAL A 8 -4.93 -6.81 -15.53
C VAL A 8 -5.72 -6.97 -14.24
N ALA A 9 -5.03 -7.00 -13.10
CA ALA A 9 -5.70 -6.96 -11.82
C ALA A 9 -6.56 -5.68 -11.81
N LEU A 10 -7.86 -5.85 -12.04
CA LEU A 10 -8.81 -4.76 -12.09
C LEU A 10 -9.01 -4.30 -10.65
N TRP A 11 -8.30 -3.25 -10.27
CA TRP A 11 -8.52 -2.61 -8.99
C TRP A 11 -9.93 -2.03 -8.94
N PRO A 12 -10.61 -2.14 -7.80
CA PRO A 12 -11.81 -1.36 -7.58
C PRO A 12 -11.51 0.12 -7.83
N ARG A 13 -12.41 0.83 -8.54
CA ARG A 13 -12.23 2.24 -8.90
C ARG A 13 -11.80 3.14 -7.73
N TRP A 14 -12.27 2.83 -6.52
CA TRP A 14 -11.92 3.59 -5.31
C TRP A 14 -10.44 3.49 -4.91
N MET A 15 -9.70 2.49 -5.40
CA MET A 15 -8.27 2.30 -5.16
C MET A 15 -7.37 2.86 -6.26
N GLU A 16 -7.93 3.44 -7.33
CA GLU A 16 -7.13 3.91 -8.48
C GLU A 16 -6.19 5.07 -8.11
N SER A 17 -6.62 5.94 -7.19
CA SER A 17 -5.87 7.12 -6.77
C SER A 17 -6.08 7.49 -5.30
N ALA A 18 -5.11 8.22 -4.73
CA ALA A 18 -5.19 8.80 -3.40
C ALA A 18 -6.42 9.71 -3.24
N GLY A 19 -6.82 10.43 -4.30
CA GLY A 19 -8.02 11.26 -4.30
C GLY A 19 -9.32 10.47 -4.19
N GLU A 20 -9.43 9.32 -4.87
CA GLU A 20 -10.59 8.43 -4.74
C GLU A 20 -10.63 7.73 -3.38
N MET A 21 -9.48 7.29 -2.87
CA MET A 21 -9.37 6.74 -1.52
C MET A 21 -9.79 7.76 -0.46
N LEU A 22 -9.36 9.02 -0.63
CA LEU A 22 -9.73 10.12 0.26
C LEU A 22 -11.23 10.41 0.19
N ARG A 23 -11.80 10.50 -1.02
CA ARG A 23 -13.24 10.71 -1.23
C ARG A 23 -14.09 9.63 -0.55
N MET A 24 -13.59 8.40 -0.51
CA MET A 24 -14.27 7.26 0.10
C MET A 24 -14.01 7.12 1.60
N ASN A 25 -13.25 8.04 2.22
CA ASN A 25 -12.78 7.92 3.60
C ASN A 25 -12.06 6.58 3.87
N ALA A 26 -11.33 6.07 2.87
CA ALA A 26 -10.56 4.86 3.00
C ALA A 26 -9.39 5.07 3.98
N ARG A 27 -8.98 3.99 4.62
CA ARG A 27 -7.83 3.96 5.52
C ARG A 27 -6.63 3.43 4.75
N VAL A 28 -5.52 4.14 4.84
CA VAL A 28 -4.27 3.73 4.22
C VAL A 28 -3.18 3.58 5.27
N ARG A 29 -2.38 2.53 5.12
CA ARG A 29 -1.21 2.24 5.94
C ARG A 29 -0.03 1.92 5.05
N THR A 30 1.18 2.08 5.57
CA THR A 30 2.41 1.55 4.96
C THR A 30 2.92 0.39 5.81
N ARG A 31 3.39 -0.69 5.17
CA ARG A 31 4.06 -1.81 5.83
C ARG A 31 5.47 -1.96 5.29
N CYS A 32 6.46 -2.05 6.17
CA CYS A 32 7.85 -2.31 5.79
C CYS A 32 8.09 -3.79 5.52
N SER A 33 8.81 -4.10 4.43
CA SER A 33 9.18 -5.46 4.09
C SER A 33 10.30 -6.04 4.95
N GLY A 34 11.21 -5.20 5.47
CA GLY A 34 12.36 -5.67 6.26
C GLY A 34 12.10 -5.73 7.76
N CYS A 35 11.58 -4.65 8.36
CA CYS A 35 11.38 -4.57 9.81
C CYS A 35 9.93 -4.81 10.26
N GLY A 36 8.98 -4.88 9.32
CA GLY A 36 7.57 -5.13 9.62
C GLY A 36 6.80 -3.94 10.18
N THR A 37 7.43 -2.77 10.28
CA THR A 37 6.79 -1.56 10.78
C THR A 37 5.55 -1.22 9.97
N LEU A 38 4.43 -0.99 10.66
CA LEU A 38 3.14 -0.63 10.12
C LEU A 38 2.78 0.79 10.60
N MET A 39 2.65 1.72 9.67
CA MET A 39 2.34 3.13 9.97
C MET A 39 1.05 3.57 9.28
N ARG A 40 0.38 4.58 9.84
CA ARG A 40 -0.72 5.25 9.16
C ARG A 40 -0.15 6.15 8.07
N ALA A 41 -0.74 6.08 6.88
CA ALA A 41 -0.51 7.04 5.82
C ALA A 41 -1.65 8.06 5.83
N ASP A 42 -1.32 9.35 5.88
CA ASP A 42 -2.32 10.41 5.80
C ASP A 42 -2.61 10.74 4.33
N LEU A 43 -3.82 10.42 3.88
CA LEU A 43 -4.27 10.69 2.53
C LEU A 43 -4.34 12.19 2.21
N HIS A 44 -4.63 13.06 3.20
CA HIS A 44 -4.63 14.49 2.97
C HIS A 44 -3.21 14.99 2.66
N ASP A 45 -2.23 14.55 3.43
CA ASP A 45 -0.81 14.86 3.22
C ASP A 45 -0.29 14.31 1.88
N ILE A 46 -0.63 13.06 1.54
CA ILE A 46 -0.29 12.47 0.23
C ILE A 46 -0.88 13.30 -0.91
N VAL A 47 -2.17 13.64 -0.85
CA VAL A 47 -2.83 14.43 -1.88
C VAL A 47 -2.25 15.84 -1.98
N ALA A 48 -1.89 16.45 -0.86
CA ALA A 48 -1.26 17.78 -0.84
C ALA A 48 0.12 17.76 -1.51
N ARG A 49 0.93 16.71 -1.29
CA ARG A 49 2.29 16.60 -1.84
C ARG A 49 2.35 16.11 -3.29
N HIS A 50 1.48 15.17 -3.65
CA HIS A 50 1.56 14.45 -4.93
C HIS A 50 0.35 14.67 -5.85
N GLY A 51 -0.70 15.34 -5.36
CA GLY A 51 -1.94 15.57 -6.09
C GLY A 51 -2.96 14.43 -5.96
N ARG A 52 -4.21 14.73 -6.34
CA ARG A 52 -5.35 13.80 -6.20
C ARG A 52 -5.24 12.56 -7.09
N GLY A 53 -4.61 12.68 -8.26
CA GLY A 53 -4.47 11.59 -9.23
C GLY A 53 -3.34 10.61 -8.92
N HIS A 54 -2.56 10.84 -7.86
CA HIS A 54 -1.44 9.98 -7.50
C HIS A 54 -1.93 8.58 -7.12
N SER A 55 -1.38 7.54 -7.77
CA SER A 55 -1.70 6.15 -7.44
C SER A 55 -0.77 5.64 -6.33
N LEU A 56 -1.32 4.88 -5.38
CA LEU A 56 -0.55 4.23 -4.32
C LEU A 56 -0.24 2.77 -4.63
N VAL A 57 -0.81 2.23 -5.71
CA VAL A 57 -0.58 0.87 -6.17
C VAL A 57 0.82 0.77 -6.75
N ASP A 58 1.56 -0.28 -6.38
CA ASP A 58 2.96 -0.53 -6.77
C ASP A 58 3.94 0.58 -6.32
N THR A 59 3.49 1.51 -5.49
CA THR A 59 4.35 2.59 -4.98
C THR A 59 5.12 2.11 -3.76
N LEU A 60 6.45 2.23 -3.84
CA LEU A 60 7.36 1.87 -2.77
C LEU A 60 8.02 3.13 -2.20
N GLU A 61 8.05 3.21 -0.88
CA GLU A 61 8.77 4.26 -0.16
C GLU A 61 9.89 3.68 0.69
N ARG A 62 10.83 4.51 1.14
CA ARG A 62 11.83 4.08 2.14
C ARG A 62 11.18 3.96 3.52
N CYS A 63 11.57 2.93 4.27
CA CYS A 63 11.17 2.82 5.66
C CYS A 63 11.62 4.05 6.46
N ARG A 64 10.73 4.55 7.34
CA ARG A 64 11.01 5.68 8.23
C ARG A 64 11.69 5.27 9.54
N MET A 65 11.86 3.97 9.78
CA MET A 65 12.57 3.49 10.97
C MET A 65 14.06 3.75 10.83
N VAL A 66 14.67 4.24 11.91
CA VAL A 66 16.13 4.39 12.01
C VAL A 66 16.81 3.04 11.73
N GLU A 67 17.90 3.08 10.96
CA GLU A 67 18.68 1.91 10.49
C GLU A 67 17.97 0.93 9.55
N CYS A 68 16.68 1.11 9.26
CA CYS A 68 16.00 0.28 8.26
C CYS A 68 16.12 0.89 6.86
N VAL A 69 16.77 0.16 5.94
CA VAL A 69 16.95 0.57 4.54
C VAL A 69 15.93 -0.07 3.57
N SER A 70 15.03 -0.91 4.09
CA SER A 70 14.06 -1.65 3.29
C SER A 70 12.92 -0.75 2.78
N ALA A 71 12.22 -1.24 1.76
CA ALA A 71 11.07 -0.58 1.20
C ALA A 71 9.80 -0.80 2.05
N THR A 72 8.87 0.15 1.96
CA THR A 72 7.50 0.01 2.45
C THR A 72 6.54 0.05 1.29
N PHE A 73 5.47 -0.73 1.37
CA PHE A 73 4.36 -0.74 0.42
C PHE A 73 3.07 -0.33 1.11
N TYR A 74 2.08 0.06 0.32
CA TYR A 74 0.80 0.52 0.83
C TYR A 74 -0.21 -0.62 1.05
N LEU A 75 -1.05 -0.44 2.07
CA LEU A 75 -2.22 -1.24 2.38
C LEU A 75 -3.43 -0.29 2.45
N ALA A 76 -4.57 -0.69 1.88
CA ALA A 76 -5.80 0.09 1.98
C ALA A 76 -6.96 -0.74 2.53
N SER A 77 -7.85 -0.10 3.28
CA SER A 77 -9.13 -0.67 3.68
C SER A 77 -10.22 0.36 3.49
N ARG A 78 -11.36 -0.05 2.93
CA ARG A 78 -12.46 0.86 2.58
C ARG A 78 -13.19 1.40 3.82
N THR A 79 -13.29 0.61 4.88
CA THR A 79 -14.08 0.95 6.08
C THR A 79 -13.34 0.54 7.36
N TYR A 80 -13.76 1.08 8.50
CA TYR A 80 -13.23 0.61 9.78
C TYR A 80 -13.59 -0.85 10.01
N GLY A 81 -12.60 -1.68 10.37
CA GLY A 81 -12.79 -3.12 10.55
C GLY A 81 -12.92 -3.92 9.26
N GLY A 82 -12.86 -3.27 8.08
CA GLY A 82 -12.86 -3.95 6.80
C GLY A 82 -11.57 -4.71 6.52
N PRO A 83 -11.57 -5.62 5.52
CA PRO A 83 -10.34 -6.29 5.10
C PRO A 83 -9.31 -5.27 4.60
N TRP A 84 -8.04 -5.56 4.85
CA TRP A 84 -6.92 -4.80 4.30
C TRP A 84 -6.48 -5.45 3.00
N THR A 85 -6.32 -4.64 1.96
CA THR A 85 -5.79 -5.05 0.67
C THR A 85 -4.40 -4.47 0.48
N THR A 86 -3.43 -5.32 0.14
CA THR A 86 -2.09 -4.91 -0.24
C THR A 86 -2.11 -4.26 -1.61
N LEU A 87 -1.61 -3.03 -1.74
CA LEU A 87 -1.62 -2.28 -2.99
C LEU A 87 -0.39 -2.61 -3.85
N LEU A 88 -0.25 -3.88 -4.21
CA LEU A 88 0.78 -4.39 -5.12
C LEU A 88 0.12 -5.26 -6.19
N ARG A 89 0.46 -5.01 -7.45
CA ARG A 89 0.12 -5.85 -8.61
C ARG A 89 1.30 -6.69 -9.06
N ASP A 90 2.51 -6.14 -9.00
CA ASP A 90 3.69 -6.81 -9.53
C ASP A 90 3.91 -8.14 -8.79
N PRO A 91 3.77 -9.30 -9.47
CA PRO A 91 3.95 -10.60 -8.85
C PRO A 91 5.34 -10.78 -8.24
N ALA A 92 6.36 -10.14 -8.80
CA ALA A 92 7.72 -10.18 -8.25
C ALA A 92 7.80 -9.44 -6.92
N LEU A 93 7.13 -8.28 -6.79
CA LEU A 93 7.05 -7.55 -5.51
C LEU A 93 6.21 -8.31 -4.49
N VAL A 94 5.09 -8.90 -4.91
CA VAL A 94 4.25 -9.73 -4.05
C VAL A 94 5.06 -10.92 -3.50
N ALA A 95 5.77 -11.64 -4.37
CA ALA A 95 6.61 -12.77 -3.97
C ALA A 95 7.78 -12.33 -3.07
N ALA A 96 8.44 -11.21 -3.39
CA ALA A 96 9.52 -10.66 -2.56
C ALA A 96 9.05 -10.28 -1.14
N PHE A 97 7.74 -10.03 -0.97
CA PHE A 97 7.11 -9.67 0.30
C PHE A 97 6.16 -10.76 0.80
N GLU A 98 6.39 -12.02 0.45
CA GLU A 98 5.59 -13.13 0.98
C GLU A 98 6.07 -13.52 2.40
N ALA A 99 7.40 -13.57 2.59
CA ALA A 99 8.04 -13.86 3.88
C ALA A 99 8.20 -12.59 4.75
N LEU A 100 7.09 -11.94 5.09
CA LEU A 100 7.15 -10.70 5.86
C LEU A 100 7.42 -10.96 7.35
N PRO A 101 8.24 -10.11 7.98
CA PRO A 101 8.35 -10.08 9.44
C PRO A 101 6.98 -9.78 10.08
N PRO A 102 6.81 -10.14 11.38
CA PRO A 102 5.60 -9.83 12.11
C PRO A 102 5.34 -8.32 12.10
N VAL A 103 4.06 -7.95 12.06
CA VAL A 103 3.63 -6.55 12.09
C VAL A 103 4.15 -5.89 13.36
N ARG A 104 4.88 -4.78 13.21
CA ARG A 104 5.31 -3.92 14.30
C ARG A 104 4.56 -2.60 14.20
N THR A 105 3.62 -2.36 15.10
CA THR A 105 3.09 -1.00 15.26
C THR A 105 4.04 -0.22 16.15
N ALA A 106 4.18 1.09 15.94
CA ALA A 106 4.84 1.94 16.92
C ALA A 106 4.17 1.68 18.29
N ARG A 107 4.95 1.24 19.28
CA ARG A 107 4.50 1.27 20.67
C ARG A 107 4.46 2.74 21.03
N GLY A 108 3.28 3.23 21.39
CA GLY A 108 3.14 4.55 22.00
C GLY A 108 3.96 4.64 23.28
#